data_AF-A0A9P8KHQ4-F1
#
_entry.id   AF-A0A9P8KHQ4-F1
#
_cell.length_a   1.000
_cell.length_b   1.000
_cell.length_c   1.000
_cell.angle_alpha   90.00
_cell.angle_beta   90.00
_cell.angle_gamma   90.00
#
_symmetry.space_group_name_H-M   'P 1'
#
loop_
_entity.id
_entity.type
_entity.pdbx_description
1 polymer ?
#
loop_
_entity_poly.entity_id
_entity_poly.type
_entity_poly.pdbx_seq_one_letter_code
_entity_poly.pdbx_strand_id
1 'polypeptide(L)'
;MKSIFVSAALIAAADALIARDSTCCFHLTASGGPGGVVGQLSDGQNRIGQTSGLANGQGTYCIDSKGGLTDGNGRGCILTPPTTQFQCDVGASPTDGFSVSCDGALSYKGNTDFKACPTGDNGGYNIYTVAPAGQGGCVSITLGADNCKSGCPAPAPAPKTCPAALSGAYEYPHLIVPVDSKQPDKAFGTQYNGTVSNTVSSLFNFDIPSSDSGKTCSLVFLFPEQKNLETSSFDFSGAGGIDFAMLKGPASSGTTYNNKPGVATDYGVTKVAPGTSSVIATFPCPGNSAIGFSLSASDNTQFSYFQDYNPSPIGLYITVC
;
A
#
# COMPACT_ATOMS: atom_id res chain seq x y z
N MET A 1 -57.94 -43.22 -53.70
CA MET A 1 -57.38 -41.85 -53.75
C MET A 1 -57.45 -41.26 -52.35
N LYS A 2 -56.29 -41.07 -51.70
CA LYS A 2 -56.07 -40.10 -50.60
C LYS A 2 -54.58 -40.15 -50.23
N SER A 3 -53.85 -39.17 -50.75
CA SER A 3 -52.46 -38.88 -50.38
C SER A 3 -52.43 -38.29 -48.97
N ILE A 4 -51.52 -38.75 -48.12
CA ILE A 4 -51.24 -38.12 -46.84
C ILE A 4 -49.80 -37.60 -46.89
N PHE A 5 -49.68 -36.28 -46.98
CA PHE A 5 -48.45 -35.53 -46.77
C PHE A 5 -48.15 -35.50 -45.26
N VAL A 6 -46.94 -35.89 -44.86
CA VAL A 6 -46.43 -35.66 -43.51
C VAL A 6 -45.36 -34.57 -43.60
N SER A 7 -45.71 -33.38 -43.11
CA SER A 7 -44.82 -32.23 -43.00
C SER A 7 -43.82 -32.45 -41.87
N ALA A 8 -42.53 -32.35 -42.18
CA ALA A 8 -41.48 -32.28 -41.17
C ALA A 8 -41.46 -30.86 -40.56
N ALA A 9 -41.74 -30.75 -39.27
CA ALA A 9 -41.59 -29.51 -38.51
C ALA A 9 -40.14 -29.41 -38.00
N LEU A 10 -39.37 -28.43 -38.50
CA LEU A 10 -38.11 -28.02 -37.88
C LEU A 10 -38.45 -27.18 -36.64
N ILE A 11 -38.12 -27.71 -35.46
CA ILE A 11 -38.09 -26.93 -34.22
C ILE A 11 -36.74 -26.21 -34.18
N ALA A 12 -36.74 -24.92 -34.47
CA ALA A 12 -35.59 -24.06 -34.19
C ALA A 12 -35.61 -23.74 -32.69
N ALA A 13 -34.70 -24.37 -31.93
CA ALA A 13 -34.40 -23.93 -30.57
C ALA A 13 -33.65 -22.58 -30.68
N ALA A 14 -34.32 -21.51 -30.28
CA ALA A 14 -33.65 -20.23 -30.04
C ALA A 14 -33.01 -20.31 -28.64
N ASP A 15 -31.76 -20.75 -28.58
CA ASP A 15 -30.92 -20.50 -27.41
C ASP A 15 -30.65 -19.00 -27.37
N ALA A 16 -31.46 -18.28 -26.59
CA ALA A 16 -31.18 -16.91 -26.22
C ALA A 16 -29.95 -16.91 -25.31
N LEU A 17 -28.77 -16.80 -25.92
CA LEU A 17 -27.53 -16.40 -25.24
C LEU A 17 -27.72 -14.98 -24.72
N ILE A 18 -28.26 -14.83 -23.51
CA ILE A 18 -28.06 -13.62 -22.73
C ILE A 18 -26.59 -13.63 -22.34
N ALA A 19 -25.75 -13.00 -23.17
CA ALA A 19 -24.43 -12.57 -22.77
C ALA A 19 -24.64 -11.67 -21.54
N ARG A 20 -24.30 -12.16 -20.35
CA ARG A 20 -24.25 -11.33 -19.16
C ARG A 20 -23.01 -10.45 -19.32
N ASP A 21 -23.18 -9.32 -20.01
CA ASP A 21 -22.16 -8.28 -20.00
C ASP A 21 -21.93 -7.93 -18.53
N SER A 22 -20.69 -8.07 -18.10
CA SER A 22 -20.23 -7.79 -16.75
C SER A 22 -20.18 -6.28 -16.56
N THR A 23 -21.35 -5.64 -16.57
CA THR A 23 -21.48 -4.21 -16.40
C THR A 23 -21.16 -3.85 -14.96
N CYS A 24 -20.18 -2.96 -14.76
CA CYS A 24 -19.81 -2.45 -13.45
C CYS A 24 -20.15 -0.97 -13.36
N CYS A 25 -20.75 -0.53 -12.25
CA CYS A 25 -21.16 0.86 -12.07
C CYS A 25 -20.38 1.60 -10.97
N PHE A 26 -20.12 2.88 -11.20
CA PHE A 26 -19.33 3.78 -10.37
C PHE A 26 -19.81 5.24 -10.50
N HIS A 27 -19.33 6.10 -9.61
CA HIS A 27 -19.46 7.55 -9.69
C HIS A 27 -18.11 8.19 -9.95
N LEU A 28 -18.11 9.40 -10.52
CA LEU A 28 -16.90 10.13 -10.86
C LEU A 28 -16.69 11.35 -9.96
N THR A 29 -15.43 11.56 -9.58
CA THR A 29 -14.95 12.76 -8.89
C THR A 29 -13.77 13.35 -9.66
N ALA A 30 -13.83 14.64 -9.97
CA ALA A 30 -12.76 15.37 -10.62
C ALA A 30 -11.74 15.90 -9.62
N SER A 31 -10.46 15.77 -9.97
CA SER A 31 -9.32 16.31 -9.21
C SER A 31 -8.44 17.16 -10.12
N GLY A 32 -7.90 18.27 -9.57
CA GLY A 32 -7.36 19.36 -10.38
C GLY A 32 -8.46 20.35 -10.82
N GLY A 33 -8.07 21.53 -11.31
CA GLY A 33 -9.04 22.55 -11.74
C GLY A 33 -10.08 22.90 -10.65
N PRO A 34 -11.36 23.14 -11.00
CA PRO A 34 -12.43 23.42 -10.01
C PRO A 34 -12.72 22.22 -9.08
N GLY A 35 -12.40 20.98 -9.51
CA GLY A 35 -12.56 19.76 -8.74
C GLY A 35 -14.01 19.42 -8.31
N GLY A 36 -14.17 18.30 -7.63
CA GLY A 36 -15.44 17.89 -7.02
C GLY A 36 -16.21 16.82 -7.81
N VAL A 37 -17.41 16.49 -7.34
CA VAL A 37 -18.24 15.43 -7.96
C VAL A 37 -18.62 15.80 -9.39
N VAL A 38 -18.66 14.79 -10.26
CA VAL A 38 -19.22 14.95 -11.61
C VAL A 38 -20.73 14.76 -11.55
N GLY A 39 -21.47 15.86 -11.61
CA GLY A 39 -22.93 15.87 -11.72
C GLY A 39 -23.40 15.76 -13.17
N GLN A 40 -24.72 15.65 -13.34
CA GLN A 40 -25.34 15.53 -14.67
C GLN A 40 -26.60 16.40 -14.79
N LEU A 41 -26.75 17.07 -15.92
CA LEU A 41 -28.00 17.76 -16.31
C LEU A 41 -29.07 16.76 -16.76
N SER A 42 -30.32 17.22 -16.83
CA SER A 42 -31.47 16.39 -17.25
C SER A 42 -31.33 15.88 -18.68
N ASP A 43 -30.67 16.62 -19.55
CA ASP A 43 -30.35 16.23 -20.93
C ASP A 43 -29.17 15.25 -21.03
N GLY A 44 -28.39 15.11 -19.95
CA GLY A 44 -27.33 14.11 -19.81
C GLY A 44 -25.91 14.65 -19.97
N GLN A 45 -25.76 15.97 -20.06
CA GLN A 45 -24.44 16.56 -20.04
C GLN A 45 -23.79 16.48 -18.65
N ASN A 46 -22.52 16.08 -18.62
CA ASN A 46 -21.74 16.00 -17.40
C ASN A 46 -21.23 17.40 -16.99
N ARG A 47 -21.18 17.66 -15.68
CA ARG A 47 -20.82 18.95 -15.11
C ARG A 47 -19.95 18.79 -13.86
N ILE A 48 -18.98 19.68 -13.71
CA ILE A 48 -18.19 19.86 -12.47
C ILE A 48 -18.47 21.25 -11.91
N GLY A 49 -18.61 21.35 -10.58
CA GLY A 49 -18.71 22.63 -9.87
C GLY A 49 -20.02 23.42 -10.10
N GLN A 50 -20.98 22.88 -10.86
CA GLN A 50 -22.24 23.55 -11.12
C GLN A 50 -23.14 23.54 -9.88
N THR A 51 -23.63 24.70 -9.47
CA THR A 51 -24.36 24.87 -8.20
C THR A 51 -25.88 24.71 -8.30
N SER A 52 -26.44 24.70 -9.50
CA SER A 52 -27.89 24.58 -9.75
C SER A 52 -28.18 23.93 -11.11
N GLY A 53 -29.42 23.45 -11.31
CA GLY A 53 -29.86 22.89 -12.59
C GLY A 53 -29.39 21.46 -12.89
N LEU A 54 -28.66 20.81 -11.98
CA LEU A 54 -28.33 19.39 -12.07
C LEU A 54 -29.59 18.55 -11.83
N ALA A 55 -29.86 17.59 -12.70
CA ALA A 55 -30.86 16.56 -12.46
C ALA A 55 -30.34 15.51 -11.47
N ASN A 56 -29.04 15.22 -11.56
CA ASN A 56 -28.33 14.35 -10.65
C ASN A 56 -27.13 15.10 -10.08
N GLY A 57 -27.11 15.31 -8.76
CA GLY A 57 -26.00 15.98 -8.07
C GLY A 57 -24.66 15.25 -8.22
N GLN A 58 -24.70 13.93 -8.41
CA GLN A 58 -23.59 13.09 -8.82
C GLN A 58 -24.09 12.06 -9.83
N GLY A 59 -23.47 11.99 -10.99
CA GLY A 59 -23.83 11.04 -12.05
C GLY A 59 -23.35 9.62 -11.71
N THR A 60 -24.17 8.63 -12.05
CA THR A 60 -23.81 7.21 -12.02
C THR A 60 -23.46 6.77 -13.43
N TYR A 61 -22.38 6.01 -13.57
CA TYR A 61 -21.87 5.49 -14.84
C TYR A 61 -21.67 4.00 -14.74
N CYS A 62 -22.01 3.27 -15.78
CA CYS A 62 -21.86 1.83 -15.88
C CYS A 62 -20.99 1.51 -17.10
N ILE A 63 -19.88 0.80 -16.89
CA ILE A 63 -18.91 0.43 -17.94
C ILE A 63 -19.13 -1.00 -18.41
N ASP A 64 -19.12 -1.20 -19.72
CA ASP A 64 -19.17 -2.52 -20.36
C ASP A 64 -17.76 -3.08 -20.67
N SER A 65 -17.73 -4.28 -21.24
CA SER A 65 -16.49 -5.00 -21.59
C SER A 65 -15.64 -4.32 -22.68
N LYS A 66 -16.19 -3.38 -23.45
CA LYS A 66 -15.51 -2.61 -24.51
C LYS A 66 -15.06 -1.22 -24.04
N GLY A 67 -15.41 -0.85 -22.81
CA GLY A 67 -15.18 0.48 -22.30
C GLY A 67 -16.22 1.50 -22.76
N GLY A 68 -17.40 1.05 -23.18
CA GLY A 68 -18.57 1.89 -23.37
C GLY A 68 -19.18 2.24 -22.01
N LEU A 69 -19.54 3.51 -21.82
CA LEU A 69 -20.20 4.01 -20.61
C LEU A 69 -21.69 4.30 -20.86
N THR A 70 -22.56 3.89 -19.95
CA THR A 70 -23.95 4.35 -19.88
C THR A 70 -24.22 5.06 -18.57
N ASP A 71 -25.06 6.09 -18.55
CA ASP A 71 -25.44 6.74 -17.30
C ASP A 71 -26.56 6.00 -16.54
N GLY A 72 -26.94 6.53 -15.37
CA GLY A 72 -28.01 5.97 -14.54
C GLY A 72 -29.41 5.94 -15.18
N ASN A 73 -29.62 6.66 -16.29
CA ASN A 73 -30.85 6.62 -17.08
C ASN A 73 -30.72 5.69 -18.31
N GLY A 74 -29.60 4.98 -18.46
CA GLY A 74 -29.32 4.09 -19.59
C GLY A 74 -28.94 4.83 -20.87
N ARG A 75 -28.58 6.12 -20.80
CA ARG A 75 -28.11 6.88 -21.98
C ARG A 75 -26.65 6.53 -22.26
N GLY A 76 -26.32 6.29 -23.53
CA GLY A 76 -24.94 6.05 -23.91
C GLY A 76 -24.10 7.31 -23.80
N CYS A 77 -23.00 7.22 -23.07
CA CYS A 77 -22.05 8.29 -22.93
C CYS A 77 -21.08 8.33 -24.10
N ILE A 78 -20.94 9.52 -24.68
CA ILE A 78 -20.18 9.78 -25.89
C ILE A 78 -19.14 10.87 -25.67
N LEU A 79 -18.15 10.88 -26.57
CA LEU A 79 -17.28 12.03 -26.80
C LEU A 79 -17.76 12.74 -28.06
N THR A 80 -18.44 13.88 -27.90
CA THR A 80 -19.12 14.54 -29.03
C THR A 80 -18.15 14.99 -30.12
N PRO A 81 -18.39 14.66 -31.39
CA PRO A 81 -17.64 15.27 -32.48
C PRO A 81 -18.08 16.73 -32.69
N PRO A 82 -17.16 17.67 -33.00
CA PRO A 82 -15.70 17.53 -33.03
C PRO A 82 -15.00 17.85 -31.70
N THR A 83 -15.74 18.24 -30.66
CA THR A 83 -15.18 18.88 -29.46
C THR A 83 -14.71 17.92 -28.39
N THR A 84 -15.03 16.63 -28.50
CA THR A 84 -14.75 15.56 -27.54
C THR A 84 -15.38 15.76 -26.16
N GLN A 85 -16.53 16.44 -26.09
CA GLN A 85 -17.23 16.64 -24.83
C GLN A 85 -17.75 15.30 -24.30
N PHE A 86 -17.47 15.01 -23.04
CA PHE A 86 -17.99 13.84 -22.35
C PHE A 86 -19.41 14.11 -21.82
N GLN A 87 -20.41 13.49 -22.43
CA GLN A 87 -21.83 13.61 -22.08
C GLN A 87 -22.59 12.31 -22.40
N CYS A 88 -23.82 12.15 -21.91
CA CYS A 88 -24.62 10.95 -22.16
C CYS A 88 -25.97 11.28 -22.77
N ASP A 89 -26.19 10.84 -24.02
CA ASP A 89 -27.30 11.30 -24.84
C ASP A 89 -28.35 10.20 -25.02
N VAL A 90 -29.62 10.59 -25.09
CA VAL A 90 -30.74 9.65 -25.28
C VAL A 90 -30.59 8.94 -26.62
N GLY A 91 -30.59 7.60 -26.59
CA GLY A 91 -30.46 6.76 -27.78
C GLY A 91 -29.07 6.71 -28.40
N ALA A 92 -28.07 7.37 -27.80
CA ALA A 92 -26.70 7.28 -28.27
C ALA A 92 -26.09 5.90 -27.95
N SER A 93 -25.31 5.37 -28.88
CA SER A 93 -24.43 4.23 -28.59
C SER A 93 -23.19 4.74 -27.85
N PRO A 94 -22.79 4.12 -26.72
CA PRO A 94 -21.61 4.54 -25.97
C PRO A 94 -20.34 4.62 -26.84
N THR A 95 -19.49 5.60 -26.56
CA THR A 95 -18.13 5.63 -27.12
C THR A 95 -17.25 4.64 -26.36
N ASP A 96 -16.73 3.63 -27.06
CA ASP A 96 -15.82 2.63 -26.51
C ASP A 96 -14.43 3.21 -26.19
N GLY A 97 -13.70 2.50 -25.31
CA GLY A 97 -12.30 2.81 -25.00
C GLY A 97 -12.09 3.58 -23.69
N PHE A 98 -13.12 3.75 -22.86
CA PHE A 98 -12.90 4.10 -21.46
C PHE A 98 -12.37 2.89 -20.68
N SER A 99 -11.62 3.15 -19.62
CA SER A 99 -11.23 2.14 -18.64
C SER A 99 -11.06 2.76 -17.27
N VAL A 100 -11.23 1.95 -16.23
CA VAL A 100 -10.95 2.33 -14.84
C VAL A 100 -9.73 1.54 -14.38
N SER A 101 -8.64 2.22 -14.04
CA SER A 101 -7.42 1.60 -13.51
C SER A 101 -7.57 1.17 -12.05
N CYS A 102 -6.59 0.42 -11.55
CA CYS A 102 -6.56 -0.13 -10.20
C CYS A 102 -6.62 0.92 -9.08
N ASP A 103 -6.03 2.09 -9.31
CA ASP A 103 -6.09 3.25 -8.41
C ASP A 103 -7.46 3.97 -8.47
N GLY A 104 -8.30 3.60 -9.44
CA GLY A 104 -9.60 4.20 -9.71
C GLY A 104 -9.54 5.34 -10.72
N ALA A 105 -8.42 5.63 -11.38
CA ALA A 105 -8.42 6.66 -12.42
C ALA A 105 -9.22 6.20 -13.65
N LEU A 106 -10.17 7.03 -14.08
CA LEU A 106 -10.80 6.87 -15.39
C LEU A 106 -9.81 7.32 -16.46
N SER A 107 -9.65 6.52 -17.50
CA SER A 107 -8.88 6.89 -18.68
C SER A 107 -9.73 6.72 -19.94
N TYR A 108 -9.42 7.48 -20.98
CA TYR A 108 -9.90 7.22 -22.33
C TYR A 108 -8.71 6.88 -23.22
N LYS A 109 -8.72 5.67 -23.80
CA LYS A 109 -7.60 5.10 -24.59
C LYS A 109 -6.24 5.24 -23.88
N GLY A 110 -6.24 5.03 -22.56
CA GLY A 110 -5.04 5.07 -21.72
C GLY A 110 -4.60 6.48 -21.30
N ASN A 111 -5.30 7.53 -21.70
CA ASN A 111 -5.02 8.89 -21.25
C ASN A 111 -5.97 9.31 -20.11
N THR A 112 -5.41 9.76 -18.99
CA THR A 112 -6.15 10.23 -17.81
C THR A 112 -6.25 11.75 -17.73
N ASP A 113 -5.63 12.48 -18.66
CA ASP A 113 -5.70 13.94 -18.75
C ASP A 113 -6.98 14.36 -19.46
N PHE A 114 -7.95 14.84 -18.68
CA PHE A 114 -9.18 15.46 -19.18
C PHE A 114 -9.10 16.98 -19.01
N LYS A 115 -9.97 17.71 -19.70
CA LYS A 115 -10.08 19.17 -19.63
C LYS A 115 -11.44 19.56 -19.07
N ALA A 116 -11.43 20.41 -18.04
CA ALA A 116 -12.61 21.11 -17.56
C ALA A 116 -12.63 22.52 -18.14
N CYS A 117 -13.66 22.87 -18.91
CA CYS A 117 -13.80 24.22 -19.46
C CYS A 117 -15.08 24.90 -18.94
N PRO A 118 -15.01 26.19 -18.56
CA PRO A 118 -16.15 26.89 -17.99
C PRO A 118 -17.28 27.00 -19.02
N THR A 119 -18.51 26.76 -18.58
CA THR A 119 -19.71 26.91 -19.43
C THR A 119 -20.20 28.35 -19.48
N GLY A 120 -19.85 29.16 -18.47
CA GLY A 120 -20.49 30.45 -18.22
C GLY A 120 -21.81 30.35 -17.44
N ASP A 121 -22.29 29.13 -17.20
CA ASP A 121 -23.60 28.87 -16.59
C ASP A 121 -23.46 28.27 -15.18
N ASN A 122 -24.00 28.95 -14.18
CA ASN A 122 -24.13 28.44 -12.80
C ASN A 122 -22.80 27.95 -12.16
N GLY A 123 -21.66 28.49 -12.62
CA GLY A 123 -20.32 28.09 -12.18
C GLY A 123 -19.85 26.72 -12.70
N GLY A 124 -20.60 26.12 -13.64
CA GLY A 124 -20.35 24.80 -14.17
C GLY A 124 -19.19 24.72 -15.16
N TYR A 125 -18.59 23.54 -15.23
CA TYR A 125 -17.57 23.19 -16.20
C TYR A 125 -17.97 21.94 -16.97
N ASN A 126 -17.79 21.98 -18.29
CA ASN A 126 -17.89 20.82 -19.16
C ASN A 126 -16.60 20.01 -19.12
N ILE A 127 -16.71 18.69 -19.33
CA ILE A 127 -15.57 17.77 -19.38
C ILE A 127 -15.27 17.40 -20.83
N TYR A 128 -14.00 17.42 -21.21
CA TYR A 128 -13.51 17.04 -22.54
C TYR A 128 -12.28 16.15 -22.44
N THR A 129 -12.00 15.37 -23.48
CA THR A 129 -10.67 14.73 -23.62
C THR A 129 -9.63 15.67 -24.23
N VAL A 130 -10.07 16.68 -24.99
CA VAL A 130 -9.23 17.75 -25.56
C VAL A 130 -9.98 19.07 -25.42
N ALA A 131 -9.29 20.13 -25.00
CA ALA A 131 -9.90 21.46 -24.88
C ALA A 131 -10.40 21.95 -26.26
N PRO A 132 -11.64 22.45 -26.37
CA PRO A 132 -12.14 23.01 -27.62
C PRO A 132 -11.29 24.20 -28.09
N ALA A 133 -11.00 24.24 -29.39
CA ALA A 133 -10.21 25.32 -29.98
C ALA A 133 -10.90 26.68 -29.78
N GLY A 134 -10.14 27.68 -29.31
CA GLY A 134 -10.65 29.03 -29.08
C GLY A 134 -11.44 29.23 -27.78
N GLN A 135 -11.65 28.18 -26.96
CA GLN A 135 -12.25 28.32 -25.64
C GLN A 135 -11.19 28.61 -24.57
N GLY A 136 -11.29 29.78 -23.94
CA GLY A 136 -10.42 30.18 -22.82
C GLY A 136 -10.87 29.56 -21.49
N GLY A 137 -9.94 29.48 -20.53
CA GLY A 137 -10.26 29.08 -19.15
C GLY A 137 -10.36 27.56 -18.91
N CYS A 138 -10.03 26.74 -19.91
CA CYS A 138 -9.92 25.30 -19.74
C CYS A 138 -8.74 24.93 -18.84
N VAL A 139 -8.96 24.02 -17.89
CA VAL A 139 -7.94 23.52 -16.96
C VAL A 139 -7.86 22.00 -17.02
N SER A 140 -6.66 21.45 -16.80
CA SER A 140 -6.47 20.00 -16.71
C SER A 140 -7.10 19.44 -15.44
N ILE A 141 -7.78 18.30 -15.58
CA ILE A 141 -8.37 17.53 -14.50
C ILE A 141 -8.08 16.05 -14.72
N THR A 142 -8.19 15.29 -13.63
CA THR A 142 -8.26 13.83 -13.63
C THR A 142 -9.62 13.41 -13.09
N LEU A 143 -10.09 12.23 -13.47
CA LEU A 143 -11.37 11.68 -13.04
C LEU A 143 -11.13 10.39 -12.26
N GLY A 144 -11.63 10.32 -11.03
CA GLY A 144 -11.56 9.13 -10.18
C GLY A 144 -12.92 8.45 -10.06
N ALA A 145 -12.96 7.15 -10.32
CA ALA A 145 -14.06 6.25 -10.07
C ALA A 145 -13.98 5.67 -8.65
N ASP A 146 -15.12 5.62 -7.96
CA ASP A 146 -15.23 5.01 -6.62
C ASP A 146 -15.27 3.47 -6.66
N ASN A 147 -15.64 2.88 -7.79
CA ASN A 147 -15.77 1.44 -8.00
C ASN A 147 -15.18 1.01 -9.37
N CYS A 148 -15.33 -0.27 -9.74
CA CYS A 148 -14.90 -0.82 -11.04
C CYS A 148 -13.39 -0.83 -11.28
N LYS A 149 -12.63 -0.81 -10.18
CA LYS A 149 -11.18 -0.96 -10.12
C LYS A 149 -10.82 -2.44 -10.37
N SER A 150 -10.90 -2.86 -11.63
CA SER A 150 -10.59 -4.23 -12.05
C SER A 150 -9.13 -4.36 -12.48
N GLY A 151 -8.57 -5.58 -12.44
CA GLY A 151 -7.19 -5.82 -12.87
C GLY A 151 -6.11 -5.46 -11.85
N CYS A 152 -6.47 -5.18 -10.59
CA CYS A 152 -5.50 -5.19 -9.52
C CYS A 152 -4.86 -6.59 -9.45
N PRO A 153 -3.51 -6.71 -9.42
CA PRO A 153 -2.90 -7.91 -8.87
C PRO A 153 -3.58 -8.18 -7.53
N ALA A 154 -3.93 -9.44 -7.25
CA ALA A 154 -4.32 -9.80 -5.89
C ALA A 154 -3.27 -9.20 -4.94
N PRO A 155 -3.65 -8.60 -3.80
CA PRO A 155 -2.68 -8.21 -2.81
C PRO A 155 -1.73 -9.40 -2.64
N ALA A 156 -0.43 -9.19 -2.83
CA ALA A 156 0.52 -10.22 -2.44
C ALA A 156 0.10 -10.62 -1.00
N PRO A 157 -0.04 -11.92 -0.70
CA PRO A 157 -0.37 -12.32 0.66
C PRO A 157 0.56 -11.55 1.58
N ALA A 158 0.00 -10.84 2.56
CA ALA A 158 0.79 -10.03 3.47
C ALA A 158 1.99 -10.88 3.91
N PRO A 159 3.22 -10.34 3.91
CA PRO A 159 4.38 -11.09 4.36
C PRO A 159 4.00 -11.77 5.66
N LYS A 160 4.16 -13.09 5.75
CA LYS A 160 3.86 -13.82 6.98
C LYS A 160 4.79 -13.27 8.05
N THR A 161 4.32 -12.32 8.85
CA THR A 161 5.08 -11.76 9.96
C THR A 161 4.93 -12.69 11.14
N CYS A 162 6.04 -13.07 11.76
CA CYS A 162 5.98 -13.83 12.99
C CYS A 162 5.54 -12.90 14.14
N PRO A 163 4.69 -13.39 15.07
CA PRO A 163 4.24 -12.56 16.18
C PRO A 163 5.41 -12.04 17.01
N ALA A 164 5.32 -10.80 17.50
CA ALA A 164 6.34 -10.26 18.41
C ALA A 164 6.42 -11.01 19.74
N ALA A 165 5.33 -11.65 20.17
CA ALA A 165 5.30 -12.42 21.40
C ALA A 165 6.18 -13.68 21.29
N LEU A 166 7.00 -13.92 22.32
CA LEU A 166 7.87 -15.10 22.42
C LEU A 166 7.10 -16.37 22.85
N SER A 167 5.91 -16.60 22.30
CA SER A 167 5.05 -17.73 22.63
C SER A 167 5.32 -18.99 21.79
N GLY A 168 6.13 -18.85 20.73
CA GLY A 168 6.52 -19.92 19.82
C GLY A 168 8.03 -20.16 19.79
N ALA A 169 8.55 -20.63 18.64
CA ALA A 169 9.99 -20.72 18.44
C ALA A 169 10.61 -19.32 18.31
N TYR A 170 11.70 -19.08 19.03
CA TYR A 170 12.44 -17.84 18.98
C TYR A 170 13.92 -18.07 19.29
N GLU A 171 14.75 -17.15 18.82
CA GLU A 171 16.17 -17.06 19.12
C GLU A 171 16.46 -15.79 19.94
N TYR A 172 17.36 -15.93 20.91
CA TYR A 172 17.94 -14.84 21.67
C TYR A 172 19.37 -14.57 21.17
N PRO A 173 19.94 -13.37 21.44
CA PRO A 173 21.26 -13.04 20.93
C PRO A 173 22.33 -13.87 21.65
N HIS A 174 23.22 -14.47 20.86
CA HIS A 174 24.37 -15.24 21.33
C HIS A 174 25.63 -14.37 21.51
N LEU A 175 25.58 -13.12 21.03
CA LEU A 175 26.60 -12.11 21.25
C LEU A 175 25.94 -10.72 21.31
N ILE A 176 26.35 -9.90 22.26
CA ILE A 176 26.07 -8.46 22.28
C ILE A 176 27.40 -7.72 22.43
N VAL A 177 27.73 -6.80 21.52
CA VAL A 177 28.98 -6.01 21.57
C VAL A 177 28.67 -4.54 21.32
N PRO A 178 29.03 -3.63 22.25
CA PRO A 178 28.92 -2.21 22.01
C PRO A 178 30.11 -1.72 21.19
N VAL A 179 29.85 -0.72 20.35
CA VAL A 179 30.86 0.03 19.60
C VAL A 179 30.66 1.51 19.83
N ASP A 180 31.74 2.25 20.10
CA ASP A 180 31.68 3.66 20.48
C ASP A 180 32.47 4.51 19.47
N SER A 181 31.81 5.47 18.82
CA SER A 181 32.46 6.40 17.89
C SER A 181 33.49 7.30 18.55
N LYS A 182 33.41 7.50 19.88
CA LYS A 182 34.44 8.24 20.66
C LYS A 182 35.64 7.39 21.05
N GLN A 183 35.56 6.07 20.96
CA GLN A 183 36.65 5.13 21.23
C GLN A 183 36.77 4.13 20.08
N PRO A 184 37.11 4.61 18.86
CA PRO A 184 36.76 3.89 17.65
C PRO A 184 37.55 2.58 17.42
N ASP A 185 38.70 2.44 18.08
CA ASP A 185 39.57 1.25 18.04
C ASP A 185 39.44 0.35 19.27
N LYS A 186 38.57 0.69 20.23
CA LYS A 186 38.38 -0.11 21.44
C LYS A 186 37.38 -1.23 21.18
N ALA A 187 37.81 -2.46 21.44
CA ALA A 187 36.92 -3.62 21.53
C ALA A 187 36.44 -3.73 22.98
N PHE A 188 35.14 -3.61 23.21
CA PHE A 188 34.55 -3.72 24.54
C PHE A 188 34.27 -5.17 24.96
N GLY A 189 34.47 -6.12 24.05
CA GLY A 189 34.12 -7.51 24.29
C GLY A 189 32.61 -7.75 24.35
N THR A 190 32.26 -8.99 24.64
CA THR A 190 30.87 -9.40 24.85
C THR A 190 30.31 -8.73 26.10
N GLN A 191 29.09 -8.23 25.98
CA GLN A 191 28.29 -7.66 27.06
C GLN A 191 26.97 -8.40 27.17
N TYR A 192 26.21 -8.12 28.22
CA TYR A 192 24.84 -8.59 28.39
C TYR A 192 23.79 -7.51 28.12
N ASN A 193 24.24 -6.26 27.98
CA ASN A 193 23.35 -5.13 27.82
C ASN A 193 23.32 -4.65 26.38
N GLY A 194 22.11 -4.34 25.90
CA GLY A 194 21.96 -3.48 24.75
C GLY A 194 22.09 -2.02 25.19
N THR A 195 23.00 -1.28 24.57
CA THR A 195 23.23 0.14 24.82
C THR A 195 23.20 0.94 23.53
N VAL A 196 22.43 2.02 23.54
CA VAL A 196 22.26 2.95 22.43
C VAL A 196 22.38 4.38 22.96
N SER A 197 23.23 5.18 22.32
CA SER A 197 23.37 6.62 22.57
C SER A 197 23.85 7.33 21.31
N ASN A 198 24.07 8.64 21.37
CA ASN A 198 24.63 9.41 20.26
C ASN A 198 26.02 8.93 19.79
N THR A 199 26.74 8.14 20.60
CA THR A 199 28.07 7.63 20.22
C THR A 199 28.19 6.12 20.31
N VAL A 200 27.33 5.46 21.10
CA VAL A 200 27.36 4.02 21.32
C VAL A 200 26.24 3.36 20.53
N SER A 201 26.62 2.37 19.72
CA SER A 201 25.69 1.42 19.09
C SER A 201 25.93 0.03 19.68
N SER A 202 24.92 -0.83 19.68
CA SER A 202 25.06 -2.24 20.06
C SER A 202 24.86 -3.16 18.87
N LEU A 203 25.76 -4.14 18.73
CA LEU A 203 25.72 -5.17 17.71
C LEU A 203 25.30 -6.49 18.35
N PHE A 204 24.38 -7.20 17.71
CA PHE A 204 23.79 -8.45 18.20
C PHE A 204 24.02 -9.56 17.18
N ASN A 205 24.46 -10.74 17.61
CA ASN A 205 24.46 -11.92 16.74
C ASN A 205 23.41 -12.92 17.19
N PHE A 206 22.82 -13.60 16.20
CA PHE A 206 21.91 -14.73 16.40
C PHE A 206 22.41 -15.91 15.59
N ASP A 207 22.41 -17.09 16.21
CA ASP A 207 22.69 -18.35 15.54
C ASP A 207 21.36 -18.97 15.12
N ILE A 208 21.12 -19.08 13.81
CA ILE A 208 19.87 -19.60 13.27
C ILE A 208 20.05 -21.10 12.98
N PRO A 209 19.30 -22.00 13.63
CA PRO A 209 19.49 -23.43 13.49
C PRO A 209 19.06 -23.92 12.08
N SER A 210 19.62 -25.05 11.64
CA SER A 210 19.28 -25.66 10.35
C SER A 210 17.79 -26.04 10.24
N SER A 211 17.15 -26.34 11.37
CA SER A 211 15.72 -26.65 11.47
C SER A 211 14.79 -25.51 11.07
N ASP A 212 15.32 -24.28 10.98
CA ASP A 212 14.55 -23.10 10.57
C ASP A 212 14.74 -22.74 9.10
N SER A 213 15.55 -23.50 8.36
CA SER A 213 15.69 -23.31 6.92
C SER A 213 14.34 -23.42 6.21
N GLY A 214 14.02 -22.42 5.37
CA GLY A 214 12.74 -22.33 4.67
C GLY A 214 11.57 -21.78 5.49
N LYS A 215 11.79 -21.47 6.77
CA LYS A 215 10.83 -20.71 7.60
C LYS A 215 11.05 -19.20 7.43
N THR A 216 10.16 -18.44 8.04
CA THR A 216 10.19 -16.99 8.15
C THR A 216 10.69 -16.59 9.54
N CYS A 217 11.56 -15.60 9.57
CA CYS A 217 12.11 -15.01 10.76
C CYS A 217 11.64 -13.56 10.86
N SER A 218 11.23 -13.12 12.04
CA SER A 218 10.97 -11.71 12.32
C SER A 218 11.92 -11.21 13.38
N LEU A 219 12.63 -10.11 13.10
CA LEU A 219 13.40 -9.38 14.10
C LEU A 219 12.42 -8.58 14.94
N VAL A 220 12.43 -8.80 16.25
CA VAL A 220 11.48 -8.18 17.18
C VAL A 220 12.23 -7.49 18.30
N PHE A 221 11.73 -6.33 18.68
CA PHE A 221 12.26 -5.57 19.80
C PHE A 221 11.17 -5.40 20.87
N LEU A 222 11.45 -5.89 22.07
CA LEU A 222 10.52 -5.93 23.19
C LEU A 222 10.97 -4.95 24.26
N PHE A 223 10.09 -4.03 24.65
CA PHE A 223 10.38 -2.99 25.62
C PHE A 223 9.23 -2.89 26.63
N PRO A 224 9.17 -3.77 27.63
CA PRO A 224 8.13 -3.75 28.64
C PRO A 224 8.25 -2.52 29.56
N GLU A 225 7.19 -2.26 30.33
CA GLU A 225 7.29 -1.27 31.41
C GLU A 225 8.21 -1.76 32.52
N GLN A 226 8.95 -0.85 33.16
CA GLN A 226 9.90 -1.18 34.23
C GLN A 226 9.27 -1.99 35.37
N LYS A 227 7.99 -1.74 35.67
CA LYS A 227 7.23 -2.46 36.71
C LYS A 227 6.95 -3.93 36.39
N ASN A 228 7.10 -4.32 35.12
CA ASN A 228 6.87 -5.70 34.66
C ASN A 228 8.18 -6.51 34.61
N LEU A 229 9.33 -5.87 34.83
CA LEU A 229 10.63 -6.53 34.85
C LEU A 229 10.94 -7.04 36.27
N GLU A 230 11.40 -8.29 36.36
CA GLU A 230 11.79 -8.92 37.63
C GLU A 230 13.31 -9.11 37.75
N THR A 231 13.93 -9.62 36.69
CA THR A 231 15.36 -9.96 36.63
C THR A 231 16.17 -9.04 35.72
N SER A 232 15.53 -8.01 35.17
CA SER A 232 16.14 -7.01 34.31
C SER A 232 15.73 -5.59 34.72
N SER A 233 16.44 -4.61 34.17
CA SER A 233 16.13 -3.19 34.31
C SER A 233 16.60 -2.45 33.07
N PHE A 234 16.10 -1.21 32.91
CA PHE A 234 16.59 -0.32 31.90
C PHE A 234 16.76 1.11 32.41
N ASP A 235 17.69 1.82 31.78
CA ASP A 235 17.81 3.28 31.85
C ASP A 235 17.41 3.83 30.48
N PHE A 236 16.38 4.69 30.44
CA PHE A 236 15.85 5.25 29.20
C PHE A 236 15.60 6.76 29.31
N SER A 237 16.07 7.52 28.33
CA SER A 237 15.76 8.94 28.16
C SER A 237 15.84 9.36 26.70
N GLY A 238 15.30 10.53 26.37
CA GLY A 238 15.25 11.06 25.00
C GLY A 238 13.97 10.69 24.26
N ALA A 239 14.00 10.80 22.93
CA ALA A 239 12.81 10.70 22.10
C ALA A 239 12.40 9.27 21.69
N GLY A 240 13.28 8.29 21.87
CA GLY A 240 13.04 6.86 21.61
C GLY A 240 13.32 6.40 20.18
N GLY A 241 13.91 7.21 19.31
CA GLY A 241 14.31 6.80 17.96
C GLY A 241 15.54 5.88 17.97
N ILE A 242 15.32 4.61 17.63
CA ILE A 242 16.38 3.62 17.42
C ILE A 242 16.34 3.15 15.98
N ASP A 243 17.48 3.27 15.30
CA ASP A 243 17.74 2.73 13.97
C ASP A 243 18.16 1.26 14.08
N PHE A 244 17.54 0.40 13.27
CA PHE A 244 17.81 -1.03 13.23
C PHE A 244 18.33 -1.42 11.85
N ALA A 245 19.40 -2.21 11.80
CA ALA A 245 19.94 -2.70 10.54
C ALA A 245 20.47 -4.13 10.65
N MET A 246 20.36 -4.89 9.56
CA MET A 246 21.07 -6.16 9.39
C MET A 246 22.48 -5.88 8.87
N LEU A 247 23.45 -6.59 9.42
CA LEU A 247 24.86 -6.50 9.06
C LEU A 247 25.23 -7.46 7.93
N LYS A 248 26.27 -7.14 7.16
CA LYS A 248 26.85 -8.01 6.11
C LYS A 248 27.47 -9.29 6.66
N GLY A 249 27.69 -9.37 7.97
CA GLY A 249 28.19 -10.54 8.68
C GLY A 249 28.07 -10.35 10.20
N PRO A 250 28.27 -11.42 10.97
CA PRO A 250 28.23 -11.35 12.43
C PRO A 250 29.39 -10.52 12.99
N ALA A 251 29.17 -9.89 14.14
CA ALA A 251 30.23 -9.27 14.94
C ALA A 251 31.04 -10.33 15.72
N SER A 252 32.13 -9.91 16.37
CA SER A 252 32.92 -10.74 17.28
C SER A 252 33.25 -9.97 18.56
N SER A 253 33.78 -10.64 19.58
CA SER A 253 34.26 -9.98 20.80
C SER A 253 35.40 -8.96 20.54
N GLY A 254 36.10 -9.08 19.41
CA GLY A 254 37.11 -8.12 18.96
C GLY A 254 36.57 -6.97 18.10
N THR A 255 35.26 -6.87 17.91
CA THR A 255 34.66 -5.82 17.09
C THR A 255 34.77 -4.45 17.77
N THR A 256 35.12 -3.43 16.99
CA THR A 256 35.29 -2.03 17.34
C THR A 256 34.42 -1.17 16.41
N TYR A 257 34.34 0.14 16.66
CA TYR A 257 33.61 1.03 15.77
C TYR A 257 34.20 1.07 14.36
N ASN A 258 35.52 1.02 14.22
CA ASN A 258 36.22 1.09 12.94
C ASN A 258 36.17 -0.22 12.14
N ASN A 259 36.10 -1.37 12.80
CA ASN A 259 36.13 -2.68 12.12
C ASN A 259 34.77 -3.40 12.08
N LYS A 260 33.69 -2.79 12.59
CA LYS A 260 32.36 -3.40 12.59
C LYS A 260 31.92 -3.80 11.17
N PRO A 261 31.18 -4.91 11.03
CA PRO A 261 30.60 -5.29 9.75
C PRO A 261 29.77 -4.13 9.15
N GLY A 262 29.84 -3.96 7.83
CA GLY A 262 29.00 -2.98 7.15
C GLY A 262 27.51 -3.36 7.19
N VAL A 263 26.63 -2.40 6.91
CA VAL A 263 25.18 -2.64 6.81
C VAL A 263 24.85 -3.40 5.51
N ALA A 264 24.08 -4.48 5.62
CA ALA A 264 23.51 -5.21 4.50
C ALA A 264 22.13 -4.66 4.13
N THR A 265 21.27 -4.50 5.13
CA THR A 265 19.92 -3.95 4.97
C THR A 265 19.65 -3.01 6.12
N ASP A 266 19.29 -1.77 5.79
CA ASP A 266 18.80 -0.79 6.76
C ASP A 266 17.28 -0.94 6.90
N TYR A 267 16.80 -1.19 8.12
CA TYR A 267 15.36 -1.27 8.43
C TYR A 267 14.79 0.06 8.90
N GLY A 268 15.63 1.07 9.06
CA GLY A 268 15.27 2.41 9.48
C GLY A 268 14.94 2.51 10.95
N VAL A 269 14.32 3.65 11.27
CA VAL A 269 14.07 4.08 12.65
C VAL A 269 12.72 3.57 13.16
N THR A 270 12.75 2.86 14.28
CA THR A 270 11.55 2.55 15.06
C THR A 270 11.55 3.39 16.33
N LYS A 271 10.41 4.04 16.61
CA LYS A 271 10.21 4.78 17.85
C LYS A 271 9.78 3.83 18.97
N VAL A 272 10.64 3.66 19.97
CA VAL A 272 10.42 2.76 21.09
C VAL A 272 10.06 3.53 22.36
N ALA A 273 9.25 2.91 23.21
CA ALA A 273 8.89 3.43 24.53
C ALA A 273 8.58 2.24 25.45
N PRO A 274 8.69 2.41 26.78
CA PRO A 274 8.25 1.38 27.72
C PRO A 274 6.79 0.96 27.46
N GLY A 275 6.53 -0.34 27.50
CA GLY A 275 5.24 -0.96 27.20
C GLY A 275 5.03 -1.35 25.73
N THR A 276 6.01 -1.18 24.84
CA THR A 276 5.87 -1.53 23.42
C THR A 276 6.49 -2.87 23.04
N SER A 277 5.96 -3.47 21.97
CA SER A 277 6.52 -4.64 21.30
C SER A 277 6.47 -4.40 19.81
N SER A 278 7.61 -4.46 19.14
CA SER A 278 7.74 -4.04 17.74
C SER A 278 8.31 -5.17 16.90
N VAL A 279 7.63 -5.51 15.80
CA VAL A 279 8.25 -6.27 14.71
C VAL A 279 9.01 -5.27 13.84
N ILE A 280 10.33 -5.38 13.84
CA ILE A 280 11.22 -4.45 13.13
C ILE A 280 11.32 -4.85 11.66
N ALA A 281 11.53 -6.14 11.40
CA ALA A 281 11.71 -6.66 10.05
C ALA A 281 11.25 -8.12 9.97
N THR A 282 10.94 -8.58 8.76
CA THR A 282 10.65 -9.98 8.46
C THR A 282 11.45 -10.43 7.25
N PHE A 283 12.10 -11.57 7.35
CA PHE A 283 13.01 -12.11 6.34
C PHE A 283 13.03 -13.64 6.37
N PRO A 284 13.45 -14.33 5.29
CA PRO A 284 13.64 -15.78 5.30
C PRO A 284 14.72 -16.17 6.34
N CYS A 285 14.47 -17.21 7.14
CA CYS A 285 15.46 -17.68 8.10
C CYS A 285 16.69 -18.27 7.39
N PRO A 286 17.90 -17.72 7.57
CA PRO A 286 19.11 -18.26 7.00
C PRO A 286 19.61 -19.41 7.87
N GLY A 287 18.97 -20.58 7.76
CA GLY A 287 19.29 -21.75 8.59
C GLY A 287 20.77 -22.15 8.52
N ASN A 288 21.29 -22.63 9.65
CA ASN A 288 22.70 -23.00 9.85
C ASN A 288 23.68 -21.83 9.62
N SER A 289 23.33 -20.63 10.10
CA SER A 289 24.19 -19.45 9.97
C SER A 289 24.10 -18.53 11.17
N ALA A 290 25.18 -17.80 11.41
CA ALA A 290 25.20 -16.68 12.35
C ALA A 290 24.94 -15.37 11.59
N ILE A 291 23.99 -14.59 12.06
CA ILE A 291 23.63 -13.28 11.47
C ILE A 291 23.74 -12.16 12.49
N GLY A 292 24.10 -10.97 12.02
CA GLY A 292 24.35 -9.79 12.84
C GLY A 292 23.32 -8.68 12.63
N PHE A 293 22.98 -7.95 13.68
CA PHE A 293 22.14 -6.75 13.64
C PHE A 293 22.79 -5.61 14.45
N SER A 294 22.49 -4.36 14.09
CA SER A 294 22.91 -3.18 14.85
C SER A 294 21.72 -2.36 15.31
N LEU A 295 21.81 -1.84 16.53
CA LEU A 295 20.93 -0.82 17.10
C LEU A 295 21.72 0.46 17.33
N SER A 296 21.27 1.59 16.77
CA SER A 296 21.91 2.90 16.90
C SER A 296 20.89 3.99 17.22
N ALA A 297 21.28 5.07 17.91
CA ALA A 297 20.38 6.19 18.18
C ALA A 297 20.20 7.00 16.90
N SER A 298 18.96 7.32 16.52
CA SER A 298 18.67 8.23 15.41
C SER A 298 18.42 9.68 15.87
N ASP A 299 18.24 9.87 17.17
CA ASP A 299 17.96 11.14 17.83
C ASP A 299 18.72 11.21 19.17
N ASN A 300 18.23 12.00 20.14
CA ASN A 300 18.85 12.12 21.46
C ASN A 300 18.58 10.94 22.41
N THR A 301 18.11 9.80 21.90
CA THR A 301 17.83 8.59 22.68
C THR A 301 19.08 8.09 23.38
N GLN A 302 18.95 7.89 24.69
CA GLN A 302 19.90 7.14 25.50
C GLN A 302 19.15 6.00 26.14
N PHE A 303 19.61 4.79 25.86
CA PHE A 303 18.95 3.59 26.30
C PHE A 303 19.97 2.51 26.64
N SER A 304 19.86 1.94 27.82
CA SER A 304 20.63 0.78 28.24
C SER A 304 19.70 -0.20 28.94
N TYR A 305 19.74 -1.47 28.55
CA TYR A 305 18.92 -2.52 29.16
C TYR A 305 19.72 -3.82 29.24
N PHE A 306 19.45 -4.66 30.25
CA PHE A 306 19.95 -6.02 30.31
C PHE A 306 19.06 -6.94 29.46
N GLN A 307 19.64 -7.62 28.46
CA GLN A 307 18.88 -8.55 27.60
C GLN A 307 18.38 -9.74 28.43
N ASP A 308 17.07 -9.91 28.53
CA ASP A 308 16.48 -10.93 29.40
C ASP A 308 15.10 -11.37 28.93
N TYR A 309 14.78 -12.64 29.16
CA TYR A 309 13.51 -13.26 28.79
C TYR A 309 12.52 -13.37 29.95
N ASN A 310 13.00 -13.31 31.21
CA ASN A 310 12.21 -13.64 32.40
C ASN A 310 11.42 -12.46 32.99
N PRO A 311 10.21 -12.73 33.52
CA PRO A 311 9.06 -13.27 32.80
C PRO A 311 8.48 -12.27 31.77
N SER A 312 8.90 -11.01 31.80
CA SER A 312 8.58 -10.01 30.78
C SER A 312 9.84 -9.74 29.93
N PRO A 313 9.91 -10.27 28.70
CA PRO A 313 11.12 -10.18 27.91
C PRO A 313 11.42 -8.75 27.49
N ILE A 314 12.68 -8.34 27.64
CA ILE A 314 13.22 -7.08 27.16
C ILE A 314 14.42 -7.35 26.26
N GLY A 315 14.44 -6.66 25.12
CA GLY A 315 15.56 -6.67 24.20
C GLY A 315 15.22 -7.15 22.80
N LEU A 316 16.27 -7.55 22.08
CA LEU A 316 16.19 -7.95 20.68
C LEU A 316 16.08 -9.46 20.56
N TYR A 317 15.13 -9.95 19.77
CA TYR A 317 14.89 -11.38 19.54
C TYR A 317 14.60 -11.64 18.06
N ILE A 318 14.69 -12.90 17.66
CA ILE A 318 14.15 -13.37 16.38
C ILE A 318 13.02 -14.36 16.68
N THR A 319 11.83 -14.14 16.13
CA THR A 319 10.71 -15.10 16.21
C THR A 319 10.58 -15.86 14.90
N VAL A 320 10.14 -17.11 14.96
CA VAL A 320 10.13 -18.03 13.81
C VAL A 320 8.73 -18.61 13.55
N CYS A 321 8.32 -18.58 12.29
CA CYS A 321 7.05 -19.07 11.77
C CYS A 321 7.15 -19.36 10.25
#